data_AF-A0A1V0RTC3-F1
#
_entry.id   AF-A0A1V0RTC3-F1
#
_cell.length_a   1.000
_cell.length_b   1.000
_cell.length_c   1.000
_cell.angle_alpha   90.00
_cell.angle_beta   90.00
_cell.angle_gamma   90.00
#
_symmetry.space_group_name_H-M   'P 1'
#
loop_
_entity.id
_entity.type
_entity.pdbx_description
1 polymer ?
#
loop_
_entity_poly.entity_id
_entity_poly.type
_entity_poly.pdbx_seq_one_letter_code
_entity_poly.pdbx_strand_id
1 'polypeptide(L)'
;MIDLQRLRPEDALSFFRSKGLAPPDARFDFRDVWRNEHASNFVVAKAMRTDVLETIRGALDRALANGGTLSSFMDDLEPELKRLGWWGSATERDPLTGELKNVQLGSPRRLRVIFDANMRAAHAAGKWARIQRTKAAFPFLRYVQIQRDTKREDHARYHDLILPVDHPAWLRIFPPNGWRCGCTVQQLSQGMIDRGGLKVTEDFELEERGVLNRRTGEIEPTALGVDPAWDSNAGHAWLDLGARHAGISTGLSAPAAATELGFAMRARLMGLGDGREHLGAFNLRTGEEIDWSVGGADRVRLGPEVTQRLRDGQEIGLVHNHPSSAPLSPQDLATMFERRVTSILAVGHDGSLYRAVRLSSARVNVVGFQDVAGEMLDEIAPDLDRADRDTAIRLIVLEVLRAQGLILYSDSPGARALEVRQRVGGPVAEVVRAITEMLEE
;
A
#
# COMPACT_ATOMS: atom_id res chain seq x y z
N MET A 1 22.96 25.21 20.83
CA MET A 1 22.90 23.73 20.77
C MET A 1 21.82 23.40 19.75
N ILE A 2 22.16 22.76 18.63
CA ILE A 2 21.15 22.38 17.62
C ILE A 2 20.50 21.10 18.13
N ASP A 3 19.20 21.15 18.42
CA ASP A 3 18.42 19.96 18.74
C ASP A 3 18.05 19.25 17.43
N LEU A 4 18.64 18.07 17.20
CA LEU A 4 18.39 17.28 16.00
C LEU A 4 17.23 16.32 16.27
N GLN A 5 16.07 16.64 15.72
CA GLN A 5 14.92 15.74 15.78
C GLN A 5 15.03 14.63 14.73
N ARG A 6 14.76 13.40 15.16
CA ARG A 6 14.69 12.25 14.26
C ARG A 6 13.49 12.38 13.34
N LEU A 7 13.74 12.39 12.04
CA LEU A 7 12.67 12.23 11.05
C LEU A 7 12.21 10.77 11.00
N ARG A 8 10.89 10.56 11.15
CA ARG A 8 10.29 9.25 10.98
C ARG A 8 10.37 8.82 9.51
N PRO A 9 10.63 7.53 9.22
CA PRO A 9 10.70 7.04 7.85
C PRO A 9 9.29 6.78 7.31
N GLU A 10 8.54 7.85 7.02
CA GLU A 10 7.10 7.77 6.67
C GLU A 10 6.80 6.78 5.54
N ASP A 11 7.53 6.81 4.41
CA ASP A 11 7.29 5.84 3.33
C ASP A 11 7.47 4.37 3.78
N ALA A 12 8.46 4.10 4.64
CA ALA A 12 8.71 2.75 5.13
C ALA A 12 7.61 2.32 6.11
N LEU A 13 7.12 3.25 6.94
CA LEU A 13 5.99 3.02 7.83
C LEU A 13 4.70 2.77 7.04
N SER A 14 4.42 3.56 6.02
CA SER A 14 3.26 3.38 5.14
C SER A 14 3.28 2.02 4.45
N PHE A 15 4.44 1.60 3.91
CA PHE A 15 4.62 0.25 3.36
C PHE A 15 4.37 -0.84 4.41
N PHE A 16 4.94 -0.69 5.60
CA PHE A 16 4.82 -1.73 6.64
C PHE A 16 3.38 -1.85 7.13
N ARG A 17 2.72 -0.72 7.36
CA ARG A 17 1.34 -0.64 7.88
C ARG A 17 0.27 -0.98 6.85
N SER A 18 0.56 -0.88 5.55
CA SER A 18 -0.40 -1.28 4.51
C SER A 18 -0.59 -2.79 4.42
N LYS A 19 0.31 -3.58 5.02
CA LYS A 19 0.25 -5.04 4.99
C LYS A 19 -0.88 -5.58 5.86
N GLY A 20 -1.69 -6.46 5.27
CA GLY A 20 -2.60 -7.33 6.02
C GLY A 20 -1.85 -8.47 6.69
N LEU A 21 -2.48 -9.15 7.63
CA LEU A 21 -1.92 -10.41 8.15
C LEU A 21 -2.13 -11.51 7.10
N ALA A 22 -1.10 -12.29 6.79
CA ALA A 22 -1.28 -13.50 5.98
C ALA A 22 -2.35 -14.40 6.61
N PRO A 23 -3.14 -15.18 5.87
CA PRO A 23 -4.15 -16.06 6.46
C PRO A 23 -3.49 -17.21 7.23
N PRO A 24 -4.14 -17.79 8.28
CA PRO A 24 -3.50 -18.77 9.17
C PRO A 24 -2.88 -19.99 8.48
N ASP A 25 -3.48 -20.46 7.38
CA ASP A 25 -3.01 -21.57 6.55
C ASP A 25 -1.75 -21.24 5.73
N ALA A 26 -1.42 -19.96 5.55
CA ALA A 26 -0.21 -19.48 4.86
C ALA A 26 0.88 -18.93 5.81
N ARG A 27 0.90 -19.36 7.09
CA ARG A 27 1.87 -18.89 8.11
C ARG A 27 2.89 -19.95 8.53
N PHE A 28 2.83 -21.16 7.98
CA PHE A 28 3.64 -22.26 8.50
C PHE A 28 5.09 -22.18 8.01
N ASP A 29 5.32 -21.91 6.74
CA ASP A 29 6.62 -21.79 6.10
C ASP A 29 6.76 -20.42 5.45
N PHE A 30 7.99 -19.89 5.36
CA PHE A 30 8.19 -18.59 4.70
C PHE A 30 7.86 -18.65 3.20
N ARG A 31 7.84 -19.86 2.61
CA ARG A 31 7.49 -20.10 1.20
C ARG A 31 5.98 -20.22 0.95
N ASP A 32 5.16 -20.20 2.01
CA ASP A 32 3.69 -20.18 1.87
C ASP A 32 3.19 -18.81 1.38
N VAL A 33 3.98 -17.76 1.58
CA VAL A 33 3.76 -16.42 1.02
C VAL A 33 4.94 -16.16 0.10
N TRP A 34 4.68 -15.75 -1.14
CA TRP A 34 5.72 -15.74 -2.16
C TRP A 34 5.87 -14.40 -2.88
N ARG A 35 7.12 -13.96 -3.10
CA ARG A 35 7.50 -12.75 -3.84
C ARG A 35 6.68 -11.51 -3.48
N ASN A 36 5.81 -11.07 -4.38
CA ASN A 36 5.01 -9.86 -4.25
C ASN A 36 3.98 -9.99 -3.12
N GLU A 37 3.60 -11.21 -2.73
CA GLU A 37 2.70 -11.41 -1.60
C GLU A 37 3.32 -10.94 -0.29
N HIS A 38 4.65 -10.97 -0.13
CA HIS A 38 5.33 -10.38 1.02
C HIS A 38 5.21 -8.85 1.06
N ALA A 39 4.90 -8.17 -0.06
CA ALA A 39 4.65 -6.73 -0.07
C ALA A 39 3.25 -6.39 0.46
N SER A 40 2.29 -7.31 0.36
CA SER A 40 0.89 -7.13 0.78
C SER A 40 0.55 -7.82 2.09
N ASN A 41 1.28 -8.87 2.47
CA ASN A 41 1.01 -9.70 3.64
C ASN A 41 2.19 -9.69 4.62
N PHE A 42 1.89 -9.41 5.88
CA PHE A 42 2.77 -9.60 7.01
C PHE A 42 2.66 -11.04 7.50
N VAL A 43 3.80 -11.72 7.55
CA VAL A 43 3.90 -13.12 7.94
C VAL A 43 5.19 -13.37 8.70
N VAL A 44 5.11 -14.25 9.69
CA VAL A 44 6.27 -14.84 10.36
C VAL A 44 6.03 -16.34 10.39
N ALA A 45 6.95 -17.12 9.81
CA ALA A 45 6.82 -18.56 9.78
C ALA A 45 6.59 -19.13 11.19
N LYS A 46 5.66 -20.09 11.33
CA LYS A 46 5.21 -20.70 12.60
C LYS A 46 4.47 -19.75 13.56
N ALA A 47 4.22 -18.49 13.22
CA ALA A 47 3.35 -17.63 14.01
C ALA A 47 1.89 -17.88 13.60
N MET A 48 1.40 -19.10 13.84
CA MET A 48 0.10 -19.56 13.34
C MET A 48 -1.06 -18.76 13.96
N ARG A 49 -0.97 -18.46 15.26
CA ARG A 49 -1.96 -17.68 15.99
C ARG A 49 -1.85 -16.18 15.67
N THR A 50 -3.00 -15.54 15.55
CA THR A 50 -3.11 -14.11 15.24
C THR A 50 -2.48 -13.23 16.33
N ASP A 51 -2.71 -13.53 17.60
CA ASP A 51 -2.16 -12.74 18.73
C ASP A 51 -0.62 -12.75 18.78
N VAL A 52 0.02 -13.87 18.43
CA VAL A 52 1.47 -13.96 18.27
C VAL A 52 1.93 -13.09 17.10
N LEU A 53 1.28 -13.21 15.94
CA LEU A 53 1.67 -12.47 14.74
C LEU A 53 1.49 -10.95 14.93
N GLU A 54 0.38 -10.52 15.53
CA GLU A 54 0.10 -9.12 15.86
C GLU A 54 1.09 -8.55 16.86
N THR A 55 1.44 -9.32 17.90
CA THR A 55 2.47 -8.94 18.87
C THR A 55 3.80 -8.65 18.19
N ILE A 56 4.23 -9.51 17.25
CA ILE A 56 5.47 -9.30 16.49
C ILE A 56 5.34 -8.09 15.55
N ARG A 57 4.20 -7.96 14.84
CA ARG A 57 3.92 -6.82 13.95
C ARG A 57 4.01 -5.51 14.70
N GLY A 58 3.37 -5.42 15.87
CA GLY A 58 3.37 -4.23 16.72
C GLY A 58 4.75 -3.86 17.25
N ALA A 59 5.57 -4.84 17.61
CA ALA A 59 6.96 -4.58 18.03
C ALA A 59 7.82 -4.02 16.87
N LEU A 60 7.64 -4.55 15.66
CA LEU A 60 8.31 -4.02 14.45
C LEU A 60 7.83 -2.62 14.09
N ASP A 61 6.51 -2.36 14.17
CA ASP A 61 5.93 -1.04 13.93
C ASP A 61 6.53 0.01 14.87
N ARG A 62 6.54 -0.28 16.19
CA ARG A 62 7.14 0.59 17.20
C ARG A 62 8.62 0.83 16.92
N ALA A 63 9.37 -0.22 16.57
CA ALA A 63 10.78 -0.08 16.27
C ALA A 63 11.02 0.77 15.00
N LEU A 64 10.18 0.65 13.97
CA LEU A 64 10.29 1.43 12.74
C LEU A 64 9.91 2.90 12.97
N ALA A 65 8.86 3.14 13.78
CA ALA A 65 8.32 4.46 14.07
C ALA A 65 9.23 5.27 15.01
N ASN A 66 9.72 4.64 16.08
CA ASN A 66 10.46 5.31 17.15
C ASN A 66 11.97 5.13 17.02
N GLY A 67 12.42 4.26 16.12
CA GLY A 67 13.84 4.02 15.91
C GLY A 67 14.50 3.01 16.83
N GLY A 68 13.77 1.96 17.16
CA GLY A 68 14.27 0.86 17.97
C GLY A 68 15.50 0.19 17.35
N THR A 69 16.36 -0.32 18.23
CA THR A 69 17.49 -1.17 17.85
C THR A 69 17.07 -2.63 17.90
N LEU A 70 17.92 -3.52 17.37
CA LEU A 70 17.70 -4.96 17.54
C LEU A 70 17.67 -5.36 19.02
N SER A 71 18.49 -4.72 19.87
CA SER A 71 18.52 -5.02 21.31
C SER A 71 17.18 -4.68 21.93
N SER A 72 16.72 -3.42 21.80
CA SER A 72 15.45 -3.00 22.39
C SER A 72 14.27 -3.81 21.84
N PHE A 73 14.29 -4.15 20.54
CA PHE A 73 13.28 -5.03 19.96
C PHE A 73 13.26 -6.42 20.60
N MET A 74 14.42 -7.01 20.87
CA MET A 74 14.52 -8.32 21.53
C MET A 74 14.11 -8.25 22.99
N ASP A 75 14.58 -7.22 23.70
CA ASP A 75 14.31 -7.00 25.13
C ASP A 75 12.80 -6.83 25.38
N ASP A 76 12.10 -6.10 24.50
CA ASP A 76 10.66 -5.90 24.58
C ASP A 76 9.85 -7.14 24.18
N LEU A 77 10.26 -7.82 23.10
CA LEU A 77 9.43 -8.84 22.46
C LEU A 77 9.62 -10.26 23.04
N GLU A 78 10.81 -10.61 23.51
CA GLU A 78 11.10 -11.95 24.04
C GLU A 78 10.21 -12.34 25.23
N PRO A 79 10.03 -11.50 26.27
CA PRO A 79 9.17 -11.84 27.41
C PRO A 79 7.72 -12.07 26.99
N GLU A 80 7.23 -11.25 26.06
CA GLU A 80 5.85 -11.34 25.58
C GLU A 80 5.62 -12.61 24.75
N LEU A 81 6.56 -12.98 23.88
CA LEU A 81 6.47 -14.23 23.13
C LEU A 81 6.56 -15.47 24.04
N LYS A 82 7.36 -15.43 25.11
CA LYS A 82 7.36 -16.47 26.14
C LYS A 82 6.00 -16.57 26.84
N ARG A 83 5.41 -15.42 27.20
CA ARG A 83 4.07 -15.35 27.83
C ARG A 83 2.99 -15.95 26.92
N LEU A 84 3.07 -15.71 25.61
CA LEU A 84 2.16 -16.26 24.62
C LEU A 84 2.41 -17.75 24.29
N GLY A 85 3.48 -18.35 24.85
CA GLY A 85 3.87 -19.74 24.60
C GLY A 85 4.59 -19.96 23.27
N TRP A 86 5.07 -18.90 22.62
CA TRP A 86 5.76 -18.95 21.33
C TRP A 86 7.29 -18.84 21.49
N TRP A 87 7.92 -19.74 22.26
CA TRP A 87 9.37 -19.72 22.49
C TRP A 87 9.98 -21.12 22.55
N GLY A 88 11.21 -21.28 22.07
CA GLY A 88 11.87 -22.58 22.01
C GLY A 88 11.36 -23.43 20.86
N SER A 89 11.08 -24.70 21.11
CA SER A 89 10.61 -25.66 20.11
C SER A 89 9.24 -26.22 20.49
N ALA A 90 8.43 -26.57 19.49
CA ALA A 90 7.13 -27.19 19.69
C ALA A 90 6.83 -28.18 18.57
N THR A 91 5.83 -29.03 18.79
CA THR A 91 5.25 -29.86 17.74
C THR A 91 4.06 -29.13 17.14
N GLU A 92 4.10 -28.84 15.83
CA GLU A 92 3.02 -28.19 15.09
C GLU A 92 2.58 -29.05 13.91
N ARG A 93 1.28 -28.98 13.57
CA ARG A 93 0.75 -29.60 12.36
C ARG A 93 0.96 -28.66 11.17
N ASP A 94 1.60 -29.16 10.11
CA ASP A 94 1.68 -28.47 8.83
C ASP A 94 0.29 -28.42 8.19
N PRO A 95 -0.31 -27.24 7.94
CA PRO A 95 -1.64 -27.17 7.35
C PRO A 95 -1.68 -27.72 5.92
N LEU A 96 -0.55 -27.69 5.20
CA LEU A 96 -0.47 -28.18 3.83
C LEU A 96 -0.41 -29.72 3.78
N THR A 97 0.43 -30.34 4.60
CA THR A 97 0.67 -31.80 4.54
C THR A 97 -0.11 -32.60 5.58
N GLY A 98 -0.65 -31.93 6.60
CA GLY A 98 -1.30 -32.57 7.74
C GLY A 98 -0.33 -33.24 8.72
N GLU A 99 0.98 -33.23 8.46
CA GLU A 99 1.98 -33.92 9.30
C GLU A 99 2.33 -33.12 10.55
N LEU A 100 2.62 -33.83 11.65
CA LEU A 100 3.20 -33.23 12.86
C LEU A 100 4.72 -33.08 12.69
N LYS A 101 5.22 -31.86 12.91
CA LYS A 101 6.63 -31.51 12.77
C LYS A 101 7.14 -30.86 14.04
N ASN A 102 8.36 -31.22 14.45
CA ASN A 102 9.08 -30.46 15.47
C ASN A 102 9.64 -29.20 14.84
N VAL A 103 9.16 -28.04 15.30
CA VAL A 103 9.49 -26.73 14.75
C VAL A 103 10.17 -25.87 15.79
N GLN A 104 11.02 -24.96 15.32
CA GLN A 104 11.57 -23.89 16.15
C GLN A 104 10.59 -22.71 16.17
N LEU A 105 10.03 -22.39 17.33
CA LEU A 105 9.27 -21.15 17.64
C LEU A 105 10.25 -20.00 17.95
N GLY A 106 9.94 -19.05 18.83
CA GLY A 106 10.82 -17.93 19.15
C GLY A 106 12.21 -18.35 19.62
N SER A 107 13.24 -17.60 19.19
CA SER A 107 14.60 -17.68 19.72
C SER A 107 15.36 -16.39 19.40
N PRO A 108 16.45 -16.04 20.11
CA PRO A 108 17.21 -14.81 19.85
C PRO A 108 17.72 -14.72 18.40
N ARG A 109 18.13 -15.87 17.84
CA ARG A 109 18.54 -15.95 16.43
C ARG A 109 17.38 -15.65 15.48
N ARG A 110 16.17 -16.17 15.75
CA ARG A 110 15.00 -15.92 14.91
C ARG A 110 14.51 -14.49 15.02
N LEU A 111 14.48 -13.91 16.22
CA LEU A 111 14.12 -12.50 16.40
C LEU A 111 15.02 -11.57 15.58
N ARG A 112 16.33 -11.85 15.52
CA ARG A 112 17.27 -11.12 14.66
C ARG A 112 16.92 -11.22 13.18
N VAL A 113 16.52 -12.40 12.69
CA VAL A 113 16.11 -12.57 11.29
C VAL A 113 14.82 -11.83 10.99
N ILE A 114 13.82 -11.94 11.88
CA ILE A 114 12.53 -11.25 11.76
C ILE A 114 12.74 -9.73 11.70
N PHE A 115 13.54 -9.18 12.63
CA PHE A 115 13.87 -7.77 12.67
C PHE A 115 14.59 -7.32 11.40
N ASP A 116 15.70 -7.97 11.04
CA ASP A 116 16.52 -7.56 9.91
C ASP A 116 15.76 -7.65 8.58
N ALA A 117 15.01 -8.73 8.34
CA ALA A 117 14.25 -8.90 7.10
C ALA A 117 13.15 -7.84 6.94
N ASN A 118 12.33 -7.62 7.97
CA ASN A 118 11.22 -6.68 7.89
C ASN A 118 11.71 -5.22 7.83
N MET A 119 12.72 -4.85 8.61
CA MET A 119 13.29 -3.50 8.58
C MET A 119 13.91 -3.18 7.22
N ARG A 120 14.70 -4.11 6.66
CA ARG A 120 15.32 -3.90 5.33
C ARG A 120 14.28 -3.81 4.23
N ALA A 121 13.27 -4.68 4.22
CA ALA A 121 12.20 -4.64 3.24
C ALA A 121 11.43 -3.32 3.30
N ALA A 122 11.08 -2.84 4.51
CA ALA A 122 10.38 -1.57 4.69
C ALA A 122 11.20 -0.37 4.23
N HIS A 123 12.48 -0.31 4.62
CA HIS A 123 13.36 0.78 4.17
C HIS A 123 13.64 0.73 2.66
N ALA A 124 13.73 -0.45 2.06
CA ALA A 124 13.88 -0.62 0.61
C ALA A 124 12.63 -0.14 -0.14
N ALA A 125 11.44 -0.50 0.33
CA ALA A 125 10.18 -0.02 -0.25
C ALA A 125 10.06 1.51 -0.17
N GLY A 126 10.38 2.10 1.00
CA GLY A 126 10.40 3.56 1.12
C GLY A 126 11.48 4.23 0.27
N LYS A 127 12.63 3.57 0.07
CA LYS A 127 13.66 4.05 -0.85
C LYS A 127 13.17 4.04 -2.30
N TRP A 128 12.46 2.99 -2.72
CA TRP A 128 11.85 2.91 -4.05
C TRP A 128 10.83 4.03 -4.29
N ALA A 129 9.95 4.33 -3.32
CA ALA A 129 9.02 5.44 -3.44
C ALA A 129 9.73 6.79 -3.62
N ARG A 130 10.79 7.06 -2.86
CA ARG A 130 11.63 8.25 -3.06
C ARG A 130 12.29 8.29 -4.44
N ILE A 131 12.78 7.15 -4.92
CA ILE A 131 13.36 7.04 -6.27
C ILE A 131 12.31 7.42 -7.31
N GLN A 132 11.12 6.83 -7.25
CA GLN A 132 10.04 7.12 -8.19
C GLN A 132 9.63 8.60 -8.18
N ARG A 133 9.61 9.25 -7.02
CA ARG A 133 9.36 10.71 -6.91
C ARG A 133 10.43 11.57 -7.56
N THR A 134 11.68 11.12 -7.54
CA THR A 134 12.84 11.95 -7.93
C THR A 134 13.47 11.53 -9.26
N LYS A 135 12.94 10.50 -9.92
CA LYS A 135 13.50 9.94 -11.16
C LYS A 135 13.61 10.92 -12.32
N ALA A 136 12.78 11.96 -12.38
CA ALA A 136 12.91 13.01 -13.39
C ALA A 136 14.25 13.77 -13.28
N ALA A 137 14.77 13.97 -12.05
CA ALA A 137 16.05 14.61 -11.81
C ALA A 137 17.22 13.60 -11.74
N PHE A 138 16.94 12.37 -11.32
CA PHE A 138 17.92 11.29 -11.18
C PHE A 138 17.44 10.01 -11.89
N PRO A 139 17.48 9.97 -13.24
CA PRO A 139 16.82 8.91 -14.01
C PRO A 139 17.56 7.57 -14.01
N PHE A 140 18.74 7.47 -13.38
CA PHE A 140 19.55 6.24 -13.39
C PHE A 140 19.79 5.71 -11.97
N LEU A 141 19.88 4.38 -11.87
CA LEU A 141 20.27 3.67 -10.65
C LEU A 141 21.56 2.90 -10.90
N ARG A 142 22.53 3.05 -10.01
CA ARG A 142 23.71 2.18 -9.89
C ARG A 142 23.49 1.17 -8.77
N TYR A 143 23.64 -0.11 -9.04
CA TYR A 143 23.64 -1.12 -7.99
C TYR A 143 24.97 -1.13 -7.23
N VAL A 144 24.89 -1.11 -5.90
CA VAL A 144 26.04 -1.04 -5.00
C VAL A 144 26.04 -2.24 -4.06
N GLN A 145 26.99 -3.15 -4.26
CA GLN A 145 27.30 -4.18 -3.27
C GLN A 145 28.20 -3.57 -2.20
N ILE A 146 27.72 -3.50 -0.96
CA ILE A 146 28.53 -3.02 0.16
C ILE A 146 29.65 -4.02 0.47
N GLN A 147 30.89 -3.53 0.50
CA GLN A 147 32.07 -4.32 0.84
C GLN A 147 32.10 -4.58 2.35
N ARG A 148 32.00 -5.85 2.72
CA ARG A 148 32.08 -6.36 4.10
C ARG A 148 32.31 -7.88 4.07
N ASP A 149 32.79 -8.45 5.15
CA ASP A 149 33.11 -9.89 5.24
C ASP A 149 31.91 -10.82 4.99
N THR A 150 30.70 -10.32 5.24
CA THR A 150 29.44 -11.06 5.05
C THR A 150 28.75 -10.73 3.72
N LYS A 151 29.48 -10.20 2.72
CA LYS A 151 28.94 -10.01 1.37
C LYS A 151 28.76 -11.36 0.68
N ARG A 152 27.75 -11.47 -0.19
CA ARG A 152 27.55 -12.64 -1.05
C ARG A 152 28.23 -12.41 -2.38
N GLU A 153 29.14 -13.28 -2.78
CA GLU A 153 29.86 -13.17 -4.05
C GLU A 153 28.90 -13.15 -5.25
N ASP A 154 27.81 -13.92 -5.18
CA ASP A 154 26.73 -13.95 -6.19
C ASP A 154 26.17 -12.56 -6.54
N HIS A 155 26.17 -11.60 -5.61
CA HIS A 155 25.65 -10.25 -5.88
C HIS A 155 26.68 -9.35 -6.58
N ALA A 156 27.96 -9.74 -6.64
CA ALA A 156 29.02 -8.94 -7.25
C ALA A 156 28.77 -8.71 -8.74
N ARG A 157 28.05 -9.63 -9.40
CA ARG A 157 27.61 -9.49 -10.80
C ARG A 157 26.77 -8.25 -11.08
N TYR A 158 26.07 -7.74 -10.06
CA TYR A 158 25.26 -6.55 -10.18
C TYR A 158 26.02 -5.31 -9.75
N HIS A 159 27.17 -5.42 -9.08
CA HIS A 159 27.90 -4.24 -8.65
C HIS A 159 28.29 -3.39 -9.86
N ASP A 160 27.95 -2.11 -9.81
CA ASP A 160 28.20 -1.11 -10.86
C ASP A 160 27.39 -1.28 -12.13
N LEU A 161 26.38 -2.15 -12.11
CA LEU A 161 25.29 -2.13 -13.07
C LEU A 161 24.55 -0.79 -12.97
N ILE A 162 24.50 -0.04 -14.06
CA ILE A 162 23.82 1.25 -14.15
C ILE A 162 22.70 1.15 -15.18
N LEU A 163 21.46 1.27 -14.72
CA LEU A 163 20.28 1.18 -15.58
C LEU A 163 19.33 2.35 -15.33
N PRO A 164 18.50 2.74 -16.31
CA PRO A 164 17.38 3.64 -16.08
C PRO A 164 16.50 3.15 -14.91
N VAL A 165 15.90 4.06 -14.14
CA VAL A 165 15.00 3.73 -13.02
C VAL A 165 13.86 2.80 -13.45
N ASP A 166 13.35 2.98 -14.66
CA ASP A 166 12.21 2.22 -15.20
C ASP A 166 12.65 0.92 -15.92
N HIS A 167 13.93 0.54 -15.86
CA HIS A 167 14.40 -0.72 -16.44
C HIS A 167 13.77 -1.93 -15.71
N PRO A 168 13.23 -2.93 -16.43
CA PRO A 168 12.47 -4.04 -15.82
C PRO A 168 13.29 -4.92 -14.88
N ALA A 169 14.62 -4.98 -15.05
CA ALA A 169 15.49 -5.71 -14.13
C ALA A 169 15.29 -5.28 -12.66
N TRP A 170 14.99 -3.99 -12.39
CA TRP A 170 14.74 -3.51 -11.03
C TRP A 170 13.51 -4.12 -10.36
N LEU A 171 12.62 -4.78 -11.11
CA LEU A 171 11.49 -5.51 -10.53
C LEU A 171 11.96 -6.79 -9.80
N ARG A 172 13.19 -7.24 -10.06
CA ARG A 172 13.72 -8.55 -9.65
C ARG A 172 14.97 -8.41 -8.79
N ILE A 173 15.85 -7.47 -9.14
CA ILE A 173 17.17 -7.33 -8.49
C ILE A 173 17.29 -6.11 -7.57
N PHE A 174 16.22 -5.36 -7.32
CA PHE A 174 16.28 -4.21 -6.41
C PHE A 174 16.51 -4.68 -4.96
N PRO A 175 17.63 -4.30 -4.30
CA PRO A 175 17.97 -4.81 -2.98
C PRO A 175 16.91 -4.52 -1.91
N PRO A 176 16.75 -5.41 -0.92
CA PRO A 176 17.60 -6.58 -0.62
C PRO A 176 17.32 -7.81 -1.48
N ASN A 177 18.39 -8.46 -1.97
CA ASN A 177 18.32 -9.69 -2.80
C ASN A 177 18.53 -10.99 -2.00
N GLY A 178 18.37 -10.93 -0.67
CA GLY A 178 18.61 -12.08 0.20
C GLY A 178 18.63 -11.72 1.69
N TRP A 179 18.54 -12.74 2.55
CA TRP A 179 18.59 -12.57 4.01
C TRP A 179 19.84 -11.80 4.45
N ARG A 180 19.71 -10.80 5.32
CA ARG A 180 20.85 -9.95 5.76
C ARG A 180 21.59 -9.25 4.63
N CYS A 181 21.03 -9.10 3.44
CA CYS A 181 21.69 -8.41 2.33
C CYS A 181 21.98 -6.95 2.69
N GLY A 182 23.23 -6.52 2.48
CA GLY A 182 23.67 -5.14 2.67
C GLY A 182 23.64 -4.29 1.40
N CYS A 183 23.33 -4.86 0.24
CA CYS A 183 23.39 -4.14 -1.04
C CYS A 183 22.35 -3.01 -1.08
N THR A 184 22.61 -2.02 -1.93
CA THR A 184 21.71 -0.89 -2.11
C THR A 184 21.82 -0.35 -3.54
N VAL A 185 21.05 0.69 -3.87
CA VAL A 185 21.21 1.44 -5.12
C VAL A 185 21.62 2.89 -4.85
N GLN A 186 22.31 3.51 -5.80
CA GLN A 186 22.62 4.93 -5.81
C GLN A 186 21.86 5.58 -6.99
N GLN A 187 21.10 6.64 -6.72
CA GLN A 187 20.49 7.45 -7.78
C GLN A 187 21.54 8.36 -8.42
N LEU A 188 21.51 8.46 -9.74
CA LEU A 188 22.45 9.24 -10.55
C LEU A 188 21.70 10.12 -11.55
N SER A 189 22.19 11.35 -11.73
CA SER A 189 21.82 12.19 -12.87
C SER A 189 22.81 11.99 -14.02
N GLN A 190 22.44 12.42 -15.23
CA GLN A 190 23.35 12.35 -16.39
C GLN A 190 24.68 13.04 -16.10
N GLY A 191 24.66 14.25 -15.54
CA GLY A 191 25.90 14.96 -15.19
C GLY A 191 26.75 14.28 -14.12
N MET A 192 26.18 13.43 -13.25
CA MET A 192 26.96 12.59 -12.33
C MET A 192 27.65 11.44 -13.06
N ILE A 193 26.98 10.84 -14.05
CA ILE A 193 27.55 9.80 -14.91
C ILE A 193 28.74 10.36 -15.68
N ASP A 194 28.56 11.51 -16.35
CA ASP A 194 29.58 12.13 -17.19
C ASP A 194 30.82 12.52 -16.38
N ARG A 195 30.65 13.20 -15.23
CA ARG A 195 31.77 13.59 -14.36
C ARG A 195 32.49 12.40 -13.73
N GLY A 196 31.75 11.32 -13.46
CA GLY A 196 32.29 10.10 -12.86
C GLY A 196 32.97 9.17 -13.86
N GLY A 197 32.90 9.45 -15.16
CA GLY A 197 33.35 8.53 -16.21
C GLY A 197 32.58 7.20 -16.20
N LEU A 198 31.36 7.21 -15.67
CA LEU A 198 30.49 6.03 -15.60
C LEU A 198 29.77 5.85 -16.95
N LYS A 199 29.25 4.65 -17.19
CA LYS A 199 28.45 4.37 -18.39
C LYS A 199 27.16 3.67 -17.99
N VAL A 200 26.06 4.09 -18.60
CA VAL A 200 24.80 3.33 -18.54
C VAL A 200 25.03 2.01 -19.26
N THR A 201 24.59 0.92 -18.64
CA THR A 201 24.64 -0.40 -19.25
C THR A 201 23.55 -0.49 -20.31
N GLU A 202 23.98 -0.74 -21.55
CA GLU A 202 23.10 -0.98 -22.70
C GLU A 202 22.79 -2.47 -22.79
N ASP A 203 21.61 -2.82 -23.32
CA ASP A 203 21.18 -4.19 -23.62
C ASP A 203 21.34 -5.19 -22.45
N PHE A 204 21.13 -4.73 -21.22
CA PHE A 204 21.20 -5.62 -20.06
C PHE A 204 20.00 -6.58 -20.03
N GLU A 205 20.28 -7.85 -20.24
CA GLU A 205 19.32 -8.93 -20.05
C GLU A 205 19.52 -9.59 -18.69
N LEU A 206 18.43 -9.73 -17.93
CA LEU A 206 18.47 -10.39 -16.64
C LEU A 206 18.47 -11.90 -16.82
N GLU A 207 19.56 -12.56 -16.43
CA GLU A 207 19.62 -14.01 -16.40
C GLU A 207 18.81 -14.59 -15.25
N GLU A 208 18.15 -15.73 -15.49
CA GLU A 208 17.31 -16.42 -14.51
C GLU A 208 17.64 -17.91 -14.42
N ARG A 209 17.31 -18.52 -13.29
CA ARG A 209 17.37 -19.98 -13.07
C ARG A 209 16.03 -20.50 -12.57
N GLY A 210 15.66 -21.71 -12.95
CA GLY A 210 14.54 -22.40 -12.34
C GLY A 210 14.85 -22.82 -10.89
N VAL A 211 13.96 -22.49 -9.96
CA VAL A 211 14.05 -22.92 -8.56
C VAL A 211 12.77 -23.64 -8.16
N LEU A 212 12.90 -24.87 -7.65
CA LEU A 212 11.77 -25.63 -7.14
C LEU A 212 11.26 -25.05 -5.81
N ASN A 213 10.05 -24.53 -5.81
CA ASN A 213 9.32 -24.24 -4.60
C ASN A 213 8.78 -25.54 -4.00
N ARG A 214 9.40 -26.05 -2.93
CA ARG A 214 9.00 -27.32 -2.32
C ARG A 214 7.65 -27.28 -1.60
N ARG A 215 6.99 -26.12 -1.49
CA ARG A 215 5.63 -26.02 -0.95
C ARG A 215 4.59 -26.25 -2.04
N THR A 216 4.78 -25.65 -3.22
CA THR A 216 3.83 -25.77 -4.34
C THR A 216 4.18 -26.91 -5.31
N GLY A 217 5.45 -27.32 -5.35
CA GLY A 217 5.98 -28.26 -6.35
C GLY A 217 6.35 -27.60 -7.68
N GLU A 218 6.16 -26.28 -7.81
CA GLU A 218 6.40 -25.53 -9.04
C GLU A 218 7.87 -25.13 -9.19
N ILE A 219 8.36 -25.10 -10.43
CA ILE A 219 9.69 -24.57 -10.76
C ILE A 219 9.51 -23.13 -11.22
N GLU A 220 10.08 -22.21 -10.46
CA GLU A 220 9.88 -20.79 -10.68
C GLU A 220 11.15 -20.09 -11.16
N PRO A 221 11.05 -19.23 -12.20
CA PRO A 221 12.21 -18.50 -12.72
C PRO A 221 12.66 -17.47 -11.68
N THR A 222 13.91 -17.54 -11.22
CA THR A 222 14.49 -16.66 -10.19
C THR A 222 15.72 -15.96 -10.74
N ALA A 223 15.83 -14.65 -10.53
CA ALA A 223 17.00 -13.89 -10.96
C ALA A 223 18.30 -14.48 -10.43
N LEU A 224 19.29 -14.60 -11.31
CA LEU A 224 20.56 -15.25 -11.00
C LEU A 224 21.31 -14.48 -9.88
N GLY A 225 21.60 -15.12 -8.75
CA GLY A 225 22.25 -14.47 -7.61
C GLY A 225 21.29 -13.69 -6.70
N VAL A 226 19.98 -13.86 -6.88
CA VAL A 226 18.94 -13.46 -5.93
C VAL A 226 18.43 -14.70 -5.19
N ASP A 227 18.17 -14.55 -3.89
CA ASP A 227 17.46 -15.56 -3.11
C ASP A 227 15.97 -15.56 -3.54
N PRO A 228 15.35 -16.73 -3.82
CA PRO A 228 13.96 -16.79 -4.30
C PRO A 228 12.94 -16.04 -3.43
N ALA A 229 13.14 -15.97 -2.11
CA ALA A 229 12.25 -15.25 -1.21
C ALA A 229 12.36 -13.71 -1.33
N TRP A 230 13.37 -13.24 -2.06
CA TRP A 230 13.73 -11.83 -2.25
C TRP A 230 13.76 -11.44 -3.73
N ASP A 231 13.25 -12.31 -4.60
CA ASP A 231 13.20 -12.15 -6.05
C ASP A 231 12.02 -11.27 -6.49
N SER A 232 11.87 -10.13 -5.82
CA SER A 232 10.86 -9.12 -6.10
C SER A 232 11.26 -7.76 -5.53
N ASN A 233 10.80 -6.70 -6.19
CA ASN A 233 10.88 -5.34 -5.65
C ASN A 233 9.65 -5.03 -4.81
N ALA A 234 9.79 -5.16 -3.49
CA ALA A 234 8.70 -4.90 -2.55
C ALA A 234 8.13 -3.47 -2.65
N GLY A 235 8.96 -2.48 -2.98
CA GLY A 235 8.51 -1.11 -3.20
C GLY A 235 7.68 -0.94 -4.45
N HIS A 236 8.06 -1.60 -5.54
CA HIS A 236 7.27 -1.62 -6.77
C HIS A 236 5.93 -2.32 -6.53
N ALA A 237 5.95 -3.54 -5.98
CA ALA A 237 4.75 -4.31 -5.69
C ALA A 237 3.78 -3.57 -4.75
N TRP A 238 4.30 -2.77 -3.82
CA TRP A 238 3.50 -1.92 -2.95
C TRP A 238 2.86 -0.73 -3.66
N LEU A 239 3.58 -0.09 -4.59
CA LEU A 239 3.10 1.10 -5.31
C LEU A 239 2.20 0.76 -6.49
N ASP A 240 2.30 -0.46 -7.03
CA ASP A 240 1.46 -0.93 -8.12
C ASP A 240 -0.02 -1.02 -7.69
N LEU A 241 -0.88 -0.43 -8.51
CA LEU A 241 -2.32 -0.38 -8.32
C LEU A 241 -3.07 -1.07 -9.46
N GLY A 242 -2.37 -1.62 -10.47
CA GLY A 242 -2.99 -2.07 -11.72
C GLY A 242 -4.10 -3.10 -11.51
N ALA A 243 -3.82 -4.18 -10.78
CA ALA A 243 -4.81 -5.22 -10.50
C ALA A 243 -6.00 -4.72 -9.66
N ARG A 244 -5.73 -3.84 -8.67
CA ARG A 244 -6.77 -3.25 -7.82
C ARG A 244 -7.69 -2.33 -8.61
N HIS A 245 -7.10 -1.48 -9.45
CA HIS A 245 -7.81 -0.53 -10.29
C HIS A 245 -8.66 -1.24 -11.33
N ALA A 246 -8.10 -2.22 -12.04
CA ALA A 246 -8.82 -3.02 -13.02
C ALA A 246 -10.08 -3.69 -12.44
N GLY A 247 -10.05 -4.10 -11.16
CA GLY A 247 -11.20 -4.69 -10.48
C GLY A 247 -12.36 -3.73 -10.19
N ILE A 248 -12.12 -2.41 -10.21
CA ILE A 248 -13.13 -1.38 -9.85
C ILE A 248 -13.41 -0.38 -10.97
N SER A 249 -12.64 -0.42 -12.05
CA SER A 249 -12.70 0.52 -13.17
C SER A 249 -13.56 0.01 -14.33
N THR A 250 -14.40 -1.00 -14.09
CA THR A 250 -15.30 -1.58 -15.10
C THR A 250 -16.17 -0.48 -15.74
N GLY A 251 -16.22 -0.47 -17.08
CA GLY A 251 -16.98 0.51 -17.85
C GLY A 251 -16.20 1.75 -18.31
N LEU A 252 -14.95 1.94 -17.87
CA LEU A 252 -14.08 2.96 -18.45
C LEU A 252 -13.55 2.55 -19.83
N SER A 253 -13.36 3.53 -20.73
CA SER A 253 -12.59 3.32 -21.95
C SER A 253 -11.12 3.05 -21.60
N ALA A 254 -10.38 2.31 -22.44
CA ALA A 254 -8.96 2.01 -22.18
C ALA A 254 -8.11 3.28 -21.96
N PRO A 255 -8.25 4.38 -22.75
CA PRO A 255 -7.55 5.63 -22.47
C PRO A 255 -7.91 6.26 -21.13
N ALA A 256 -9.19 6.25 -20.75
CA ALA A 256 -9.65 6.80 -19.48
C ALA A 256 -9.16 5.97 -18.29
N ALA A 257 -9.18 4.64 -18.40
CA ALA A 257 -8.66 3.74 -17.37
C ALA A 257 -7.15 3.93 -17.16
N ALA A 258 -6.37 4.06 -18.24
CA ALA A 258 -4.94 4.33 -18.16
C ALA A 258 -4.63 5.67 -17.48
N THR A 259 -5.41 6.70 -17.79
CA THR A 259 -5.26 8.04 -17.20
C THR A 259 -5.65 8.05 -15.72
N GLU A 260 -6.78 7.43 -15.36
CA GLU A 260 -7.24 7.30 -13.98
C GLU A 260 -6.22 6.55 -13.11
N LEU A 261 -5.65 5.45 -13.63
CA LEU A 261 -4.59 4.69 -12.96
C LEU A 261 -3.30 5.52 -12.81
N GLY A 262 -2.87 6.21 -13.87
CA GLY A 262 -1.68 7.07 -13.83
C GLY A 262 -1.81 8.18 -12.79
N PHE A 263 -2.97 8.84 -12.72
CA PHE A 263 -3.27 9.81 -11.68
C PHE A 263 -3.34 9.20 -10.28
N ALA A 264 -3.93 8.01 -10.11
CA ALA A 264 -3.98 7.36 -8.80
C ALA A 264 -2.57 7.03 -8.29
N MET A 265 -1.70 6.48 -9.16
CA MET A 265 -0.31 6.20 -8.82
C MET A 265 0.46 7.48 -8.49
N ARG A 266 0.28 8.55 -9.27
CA ARG A 266 0.92 9.85 -9.04
C ARG A 266 0.44 10.51 -7.75
N ALA A 267 -0.86 10.56 -7.50
CA ALA A 267 -1.45 11.22 -6.34
C ALA A 267 -1.01 10.51 -5.05
N ARG A 268 -1.06 9.17 -5.04
CA ARG A 268 -0.56 8.37 -3.93
C ARG A 268 0.93 8.58 -3.69
N LEU A 269 1.75 8.52 -4.74
CA LEU A 269 3.20 8.65 -4.63
C LEU A 269 3.62 10.02 -4.08
N MET A 270 2.98 11.09 -4.57
CA MET A 270 3.26 12.47 -4.14
C MET A 270 2.72 12.73 -2.73
N GLY A 271 1.49 12.33 -2.44
CA GLY A 271 0.87 12.47 -1.11
C GLY A 271 1.65 11.73 -0.01
N LEU A 272 2.25 10.57 -0.32
CA LEU A 272 3.19 9.89 0.58
C LEU A 272 4.43 10.73 0.91
N GLY A 273 4.87 11.58 -0.03
CA GLY A 273 6.09 12.37 0.10
C GLY A 273 5.91 13.72 0.78
N ASP A 274 4.82 14.42 0.49
CA ASP A 274 4.58 15.79 0.98
C ASP A 274 3.39 15.92 1.95
N GLY A 275 2.58 14.87 2.11
CA GLY A 275 1.40 14.87 2.99
C GLY A 275 0.27 15.78 2.52
N ARG A 276 0.27 16.21 1.26
CA ARG A 276 -0.74 17.11 0.68
C ARG A 276 -1.77 16.33 -0.13
N GLU A 277 -2.93 16.96 -0.37
CA GLU A 277 -3.91 16.50 -1.35
C GLU A 277 -3.45 16.88 -2.76
N HIS A 278 -3.48 15.91 -3.66
CA HIS A 278 -3.19 16.04 -5.09
C HIS A 278 -4.42 15.61 -5.86
N LEU A 279 -4.90 16.45 -6.77
CA LEU A 279 -6.10 16.22 -7.56
C LEU A 279 -5.76 16.23 -9.05
N GLY A 280 -5.97 15.09 -9.71
CA GLY A 280 -5.99 14.99 -11.17
C GLY A 280 -7.42 15.11 -11.69
N ALA A 281 -7.61 15.83 -12.79
CA ALA A 281 -8.87 15.89 -13.53
C ALA A 281 -8.65 15.45 -14.98
N PHE A 282 -9.54 14.59 -15.49
CA PHE A 282 -9.44 14.07 -16.86
C PHE A 282 -10.80 13.91 -17.51
N ASN A 283 -10.82 13.85 -18.84
CA ASN A 283 -12.02 13.55 -19.61
C ASN A 283 -12.27 12.03 -19.63
N LEU A 284 -13.42 11.58 -19.16
CA LEU A 284 -13.75 10.15 -19.03
C LEU A 284 -13.95 9.43 -20.36
N ARG A 285 -14.20 10.17 -21.44
CA ARG A 285 -14.39 9.59 -22.76
C ARG A 285 -13.06 9.42 -23.48
N THR A 286 -12.23 10.46 -23.48
CA THR A 286 -11.00 10.51 -24.27
C THR A 286 -9.75 10.10 -23.50
N GLY A 287 -9.77 10.13 -22.16
CA GLY A 287 -8.56 10.02 -21.34
C GLY A 287 -7.67 11.25 -21.39
N GLU A 288 -8.15 12.38 -21.91
CA GLU A 288 -7.38 13.62 -21.92
C GLU A 288 -7.16 14.11 -20.48
N GLU A 289 -5.90 14.30 -20.09
CA GLU A 289 -5.53 15.01 -18.86
C GLU A 289 -5.92 16.50 -18.99
N ILE A 290 -6.70 17.00 -18.04
CA ILE A 290 -7.20 18.39 -18.06
C ILE A 290 -6.41 19.26 -17.09
N ASP A 291 -6.23 18.79 -15.85
CA ASP A 291 -5.57 19.58 -14.81
C ASP A 291 -4.92 18.68 -13.76
N TRP A 292 -3.89 19.23 -13.11
CA TRP A 292 -3.25 18.67 -11.92
C TRP A 292 -3.09 19.76 -10.86
N SER A 293 -3.88 19.67 -9.81
CA SER A 293 -3.94 20.66 -8.73
C SER A 293 -3.39 20.09 -7.41
N VAL A 294 -2.74 20.94 -6.60
CA VAL A 294 -2.18 20.54 -5.29
C VAL A 294 -2.75 21.43 -4.18
N GLY A 295 -3.36 20.81 -3.19
CA GLY A 295 -4.08 21.44 -2.09
C GLY A 295 -3.36 21.39 -0.74
N GLY A 296 -4.12 21.69 0.33
CA GLY A 296 -3.74 21.36 1.71
C GLY A 296 -3.98 19.88 1.99
N ALA A 297 -3.82 19.42 3.23
CA ALA A 297 -4.05 18.01 3.59
C ALA A 297 -5.54 17.61 3.65
N ASP A 298 -6.45 18.58 3.55
CA ASP A 298 -7.90 18.42 3.76
C ASP A 298 -8.74 19.07 2.66
N ARG A 299 -8.11 19.75 1.69
CA ARG A 299 -8.81 20.50 0.65
C ARG A 299 -7.96 20.74 -0.58
N VAL A 300 -8.59 20.59 -1.73
CA VAL A 300 -8.05 20.96 -3.04
C VAL A 300 -9.19 21.55 -3.87
N ARG A 301 -8.91 22.61 -4.62
CA ARG A 301 -9.91 23.33 -5.42
C ARG A 301 -9.85 22.86 -6.87
N LEU A 302 -11.01 22.82 -7.53
CA LEU A 302 -11.08 22.62 -8.97
C LEU A 302 -10.52 23.85 -9.70
N GLY A 303 -9.64 23.61 -10.67
CA GLY A 303 -9.11 24.66 -11.53
C GLY A 303 -10.18 25.33 -12.41
N PRO A 304 -9.90 26.53 -12.95
CA PRO A 304 -10.82 27.24 -13.84
C PRO A 304 -11.19 26.45 -15.11
N GLU A 305 -10.22 25.73 -15.69
CA GLU A 305 -10.44 24.91 -16.89
C GLU A 305 -11.40 23.75 -16.62
N VAL A 306 -11.17 23.01 -15.52
CA VAL A 306 -12.07 21.93 -15.09
C VAL A 306 -13.49 22.45 -14.89
N THR A 307 -13.62 23.60 -14.22
CA THR A 307 -14.91 24.24 -13.97
C THR A 307 -15.59 24.66 -15.29
N GLN A 308 -14.83 25.15 -16.27
CA GLN A 308 -15.36 25.50 -17.58
C GLN A 308 -15.84 24.26 -18.34
N ARG A 309 -15.04 23.20 -18.42
CA ARG A 309 -15.41 21.95 -19.12
C ARG A 309 -16.63 21.27 -18.50
N LEU A 310 -16.78 21.32 -17.17
CA LEU A 310 -18.00 20.87 -16.48
C LEU A 310 -19.24 21.68 -16.89
N ARG A 311 -19.11 23.01 -17.05
CA ARG A 311 -20.21 23.87 -17.56
C ARG A 311 -20.56 23.54 -19.01
N ASP A 312 -19.57 23.19 -19.81
CA ASP A 312 -19.74 22.78 -21.21
C ASP A 312 -20.32 21.36 -21.35
N GLY A 313 -20.61 20.68 -20.23
CA GLY A 313 -21.25 19.37 -20.21
C GLY A 313 -20.30 18.20 -20.48
N GLN A 314 -18.99 18.39 -20.37
CA GLN A 314 -18.03 17.30 -20.51
C GLN A 314 -18.11 16.33 -19.32
N GLU A 315 -17.91 15.04 -19.61
CA GLU A 315 -17.81 14.01 -18.57
C GLU A 315 -16.41 14.03 -17.95
N ILE A 316 -16.32 14.56 -16.74
CA ILE A 316 -15.06 14.71 -16.00
C ILE A 316 -14.96 13.66 -14.91
N GLY A 317 -13.81 13.00 -14.87
CA GLY A 317 -13.36 12.17 -13.77
C GLY A 317 -12.34 12.93 -12.91
N LEU A 318 -12.41 12.73 -11.60
CA LEU A 318 -11.44 13.26 -10.64
C LEU A 318 -10.72 12.12 -9.93
N VAL A 319 -9.42 12.31 -9.66
CA VAL A 319 -8.61 11.37 -8.87
C VAL A 319 -7.84 12.14 -7.80
N HIS A 320 -7.93 11.72 -6.54
CA HIS A 320 -7.16 12.31 -5.45
C HIS A 320 -6.69 11.31 -4.40
N ASN A 321 -5.67 11.66 -3.62
CA ASN A 321 -5.16 10.79 -2.56
C ASN A 321 -5.92 10.97 -1.24
N HIS A 322 -6.06 9.90 -0.47
CA HIS A 322 -6.60 9.90 0.89
C HIS A 322 -5.50 9.44 1.87
N PRO A 323 -4.85 10.37 2.59
CA PRO A 323 -3.81 10.01 3.57
C PRO A 323 -4.31 9.05 4.66
N SER A 324 -5.57 9.20 5.08
CA SER A 324 -6.22 8.30 6.06
C SER A 324 -6.55 6.92 5.49
N SER A 325 -6.55 6.76 4.17
CA SER A 325 -7.04 5.59 3.45
C SER A 325 -8.50 5.25 3.76
N ALA A 326 -9.29 6.23 4.20
CA ALA A 326 -10.73 6.08 4.42
C ALA A 326 -11.52 6.12 3.09
N PRO A 327 -12.77 5.62 3.05
CA PRO A 327 -13.65 5.77 1.88
C PRO A 327 -13.92 7.23 1.50
N LEU A 328 -14.57 7.44 0.35
CA LEU A 328 -15.00 8.78 -0.10
C LEU A 328 -15.78 9.51 1.00
N SER A 329 -15.43 10.77 1.22
CA SER A 329 -16.10 11.65 2.19
C SER A 329 -17.45 12.12 1.66
N PRO A 330 -18.37 12.51 2.54
CA PRO A 330 -19.55 13.27 2.16
C PRO A 330 -19.22 14.55 1.40
N GLN A 331 -18.07 15.19 1.64
CA GLN A 331 -17.62 16.37 0.89
C GLN A 331 -17.20 16.03 -0.56
N ASP A 332 -16.60 14.86 -0.79
CA ASP A 332 -16.28 14.38 -2.15
C ASP A 332 -17.57 14.15 -2.93
N LEU A 333 -18.54 13.49 -2.31
CA LEU A 333 -19.85 13.23 -2.89
C LEU A 333 -20.66 14.51 -3.10
N ALA A 334 -20.64 15.46 -2.16
CA ALA A 334 -21.24 16.78 -2.33
C ALA A 334 -20.63 17.50 -3.55
N THR A 335 -19.30 17.50 -3.67
CA THR A 335 -18.61 18.06 -4.84
C THR A 335 -19.07 17.37 -6.13
N MET A 336 -19.23 16.05 -6.11
CA MET A 336 -19.73 15.29 -7.26
C MET A 336 -21.10 15.80 -7.74
N PHE A 337 -22.07 15.89 -6.84
CA PHE A 337 -23.43 16.31 -7.19
C PHE A 337 -23.52 17.81 -7.51
N GLU A 338 -22.90 18.67 -6.70
CA GLU A 338 -22.95 20.13 -6.87
C GLU A 338 -22.27 20.61 -8.15
N ARG A 339 -21.13 19.99 -8.50
CA ARG A 339 -20.32 20.36 -9.67
C ARG A 339 -20.61 19.50 -10.89
N ARG A 340 -21.51 18.52 -10.77
CA ARG A 340 -21.88 17.57 -11.83
C ARG A 340 -20.70 16.75 -12.35
N VAL A 341 -19.69 16.51 -11.51
CA VAL A 341 -18.59 15.59 -11.83
C VAL A 341 -19.18 14.20 -12.07
N THR A 342 -18.64 13.48 -13.06
CA THR A 342 -19.19 12.18 -13.47
C THR A 342 -18.60 11.06 -12.63
N SER A 343 -17.30 11.09 -12.30
CA SER A 343 -16.69 10.11 -11.39
C SER A 343 -15.64 10.72 -10.48
N ILE A 344 -15.48 10.13 -9.29
CA ILE A 344 -14.39 10.43 -8.36
C ILE A 344 -13.75 9.10 -7.96
N LEU A 345 -12.41 9.05 -8.02
CA LEU A 345 -11.58 7.99 -7.47
C LEU A 345 -10.70 8.57 -6.35
N ALA A 346 -10.80 8.02 -5.15
CA ALA A 346 -9.86 8.27 -4.07
C ALA A 346 -8.86 7.11 -3.95
N VAL A 347 -7.58 7.43 -3.72
CA VAL A 347 -6.50 6.46 -3.51
C VAL A 347 -5.86 6.61 -2.12
N GLY A 348 -5.94 5.57 -1.30
CA GLY A 348 -5.31 5.52 0.02
C GLY A 348 -3.79 5.39 -0.04
N HIS A 349 -3.09 5.88 0.99
CA HIS A 349 -1.65 5.62 1.15
C HIS A 349 -1.32 4.13 1.25
N ASP A 350 -2.25 3.33 1.77
CA ASP A 350 -2.15 1.86 1.82
C ASP A 350 -2.47 1.16 0.49
N GLY A 351 -2.82 1.91 -0.56
CA GLY A 351 -3.21 1.40 -1.86
C GLY A 351 -4.71 1.06 -1.98
N SER A 352 -5.52 1.39 -0.99
CA SER A 352 -6.98 1.34 -1.09
C SER A 352 -7.48 2.19 -2.26
N LEU A 353 -8.51 1.73 -2.95
CA LEU A 353 -9.17 2.51 -4.00
C LEU A 353 -10.67 2.60 -3.74
N TYR A 354 -11.24 3.80 -3.87
CA TYR A 354 -12.67 4.05 -3.67
C TYR A 354 -13.21 4.88 -4.84
N ARG A 355 -14.11 4.31 -5.61
CA ARG A 355 -14.62 4.91 -6.84
C ARG A 355 -16.13 5.08 -6.77
N ALA A 356 -16.61 6.29 -7.01
CA ALA A 356 -18.02 6.58 -7.20
C ALA A 356 -18.25 7.16 -8.61
N VAL A 357 -19.33 6.74 -9.25
CA VAL A 357 -19.82 7.26 -10.53
C VAL A 357 -21.23 7.77 -10.32
N ARG A 358 -21.49 9.01 -10.72
CA ARG A 358 -22.81 9.63 -10.61
C ARG A 358 -23.75 9.06 -11.68
N LEU A 359 -24.91 8.55 -11.26
CA LEU A 359 -25.95 8.02 -12.16
C LEU A 359 -27.12 8.99 -12.36
N SER A 360 -27.31 9.91 -11.41
CA SER A 360 -28.44 10.84 -11.39
C SER A 360 -28.01 12.30 -11.49
N SER A 361 -28.82 13.13 -12.16
CA SER A 361 -28.68 14.60 -12.15
C SER A 361 -29.44 15.27 -11.00
N ALA A 362 -30.00 14.49 -10.07
CA ALA A 362 -30.69 15.01 -8.90
C ALA A 362 -29.78 15.93 -8.08
N ARG A 363 -30.39 16.96 -7.48
CA ARG A 363 -29.72 17.75 -6.44
C ARG A 363 -29.81 16.97 -5.13
N VAL A 364 -28.67 16.60 -4.58
CA VAL A 364 -28.56 15.82 -3.35
C VAL A 364 -27.86 16.67 -2.30
N ASN A 365 -28.51 16.91 -1.15
CA ASN A 365 -27.86 17.57 0.00
C ASN A 365 -27.09 16.53 0.82
N VAL A 366 -25.92 16.14 0.33
CA VAL A 366 -25.10 15.09 0.96
C VAL A 366 -24.63 15.50 2.36
N VAL A 367 -24.32 16.78 2.58
CA VAL A 367 -23.84 17.27 3.88
C VAL A 367 -24.95 17.22 4.93
N GLY A 368 -26.15 17.70 4.61
CA GLY A 368 -27.28 17.58 5.55
C GLY A 368 -27.63 16.12 5.86
N PHE A 369 -27.45 15.23 4.88
CA PHE A 369 -27.65 13.80 5.09
C PHE A 369 -26.59 13.15 6.00
N GLN A 370 -25.33 13.61 5.91
CA GLN A 370 -24.26 13.20 6.82
C GLN A 370 -24.64 13.48 8.29
N ASP A 371 -25.25 14.63 8.56
CA ASP A 371 -25.62 15.03 9.93
C ASP A 371 -26.64 14.06 10.53
N VAL A 372 -27.69 13.72 9.77
CA VAL A 372 -28.70 12.72 10.16
C VAL A 372 -28.08 11.35 10.40
N ALA A 373 -27.23 10.89 9.48
CA ALA A 373 -26.54 9.61 9.64
C ALA A 373 -25.63 9.58 10.88
N GLY A 374 -25.00 10.71 11.20
CA GLY A 374 -24.18 10.87 12.39
C GLY A 374 -24.98 10.80 13.69
N GLU A 375 -26.13 11.47 13.75
CA GLU A 375 -27.02 11.44 14.92
C GLU A 375 -27.54 10.01 15.18
N MET A 376 -28.03 9.32 14.15
CA MET A 376 -28.50 7.93 14.28
C MET A 376 -27.38 6.98 14.68
N LEU A 377 -26.17 7.17 14.15
CA LEU A 377 -25.02 6.36 14.52
C LEU A 377 -24.62 6.58 15.98
N ASP A 378 -24.69 7.81 16.49
CA ASP A 378 -24.39 8.12 17.90
C ASP A 378 -25.40 7.46 18.86
N GLU A 379 -26.64 7.25 18.42
CA GLU A 379 -27.64 6.50 19.19
C GLU A 379 -27.38 4.98 19.16
N ILE A 380 -27.03 4.42 17.99
CA ILE A 380 -26.84 2.97 17.80
C ILE A 380 -25.49 2.49 18.35
N ALA A 381 -24.43 3.28 18.22
CA ALA A 381 -23.06 2.90 18.54
C ALA A 381 -22.27 4.05 19.22
N PRO A 382 -22.66 4.48 20.42
CA PRO A 382 -22.07 5.64 21.12
C PRO A 382 -20.59 5.47 21.49
N ASP A 383 -20.11 4.22 21.57
CA ASP A 383 -18.75 3.89 22.00
C ASP A 383 -17.72 3.85 20.85
N LEU A 384 -18.12 4.14 19.60
CA LEU A 384 -17.20 4.19 18.48
C LEU A 384 -16.16 5.30 18.68
N ASP A 385 -14.88 4.97 18.46
CA ASP A 385 -13.85 5.98 18.41
C ASP A 385 -14.05 6.93 17.21
N ARG A 386 -13.37 8.07 17.23
CA ARG A 386 -13.54 9.12 16.21
C ARG A 386 -13.26 8.62 14.78
N ALA A 387 -12.29 7.73 14.59
CA ALA A 387 -11.88 7.26 13.27
C ALA A 387 -12.83 6.19 12.72
N ASP A 388 -13.27 5.28 13.59
CA ASP A 388 -14.26 4.27 13.26
C ASP A 388 -15.63 4.94 13.00
N ARG A 389 -16.02 5.96 13.79
CA ARG A 389 -17.21 6.79 13.56
C ARG A 389 -17.17 7.50 12.21
N ASP A 390 -16.07 8.19 11.87
CA ASP A 390 -15.91 8.85 10.57
C ASP A 390 -16.02 7.86 9.41
N THR A 391 -15.41 6.67 9.56
CA THR A 391 -15.51 5.62 8.54
C THR A 391 -16.92 5.09 8.40
N ALA A 392 -17.62 4.86 9.52
CA ALA A 392 -19.01 4.38 9.53
C ALA A 392 -19.93 5.36 8.79
N ILE A 393 -19.84 6.66 9.09
CA ILE A 393 -20.63 7.70 8.42
C ILE A 393 -20.39 7.71 6.91
N ARG A 394 -19.12 7.63 6.46
CA ARG A 394 -18.79 7.55 5.03
C ARG A 394 -19.46 6.36 4.36
N LEU A 395 -19.40 5.19 5.01
CA LEU A 395 -20.00 3.96 4.48
C LEU A 395 -21.52 4.04 4.43
N ILE A 396 -22.17 4.57 5.47
CA ILE A 396 -23.62 4.81 5.50
C ILE A 396 -24.02 5.71 4.32
N VAL A 397 -23.32 6.84 4.15
CA VAL A 397 -23.63 7.79 3.07
C VAL A 397 -23.48 7.15 1.70
N LEU A 398 -22.39 6.45 1.46
CA LEU A 398 -22.14 5.74 0.21
C LEU A 398 -23.20 4.68 -0.08
N GLU A 399 -23.57 3.89 0.92
CA GLU A 399 -24.51 2.79 0.77
C GLU A 399 -25.94 3.26 0.51
N VAL A 400 -26.39 4.31 1.21
CA VAL A 400 -27.72 4.89 0.96
C VAL A 400 -27.80 5.51 -0.43
N LEU A 401 -26.78 6.28 -0.87
CA LEU A 401 -26.77 6.83 -2.23
C LEU A 401 -26.77 5.73 -3.30
N ARG A 402 -26.09 4.61 -3.03
CA ARG A 402 -26.07 3.43 -3.90
C ARG A 402 -27.45 2.75 -3.94
N ALA A 403 -28.07 2.52 -2.78
CA ALA A 403 -29.39 1.90 -2.66
C ALA A 403 -30.48 2.71 -3.37
N GLN A 404 -30.38 4.04 -3.32
CA GLN A 404 -31.28 4.97 -4.01
C GLN A 404 -30.97 5.13 -5.52
N GLY A 405 -30.00 4.38 -6.06
CA GLY A 405 -29.63 4.42 -7.48
C GLY A 405 -29.00 5.74 -7.93
N LEU A 406 -28.48 6.55 -6.99
CA LEU A 406 -27.90 7.85 -7.29
C LEU A 406 -26.44 7.75 -7.74
N ILE A 407 -25.72 6.74 -7.25
CA ILE A 407 -24.33 6.44 -7.62
C ILE A 407 -24.14 4.94 -7.90
N LEU A 408 -23.16 4.64 -8.74
CA LEU A 408 -22.47 3.36 -8.74
C LEU A 408 -21.22 3.51 -7.88
N TYR A 409 -21.04 2.64 -6.90
CA TYR A 409 -19.88 2.65 -6.01
C TYR A 409 -19.10 1.33 -6.11
N SER A 410 -17.78 1.41 -6.21
CA SER A 410 -16.89 0.26 -6.33
C SER A 410 -15.60 0.55 -5.57
N ASP A 411 -15.06 -0.45 -4.87
CA ASP A 411 -13.84 -0.26 -4.10
C ASP A 411 -12.94 -1.49 -4.04
N SER A 412 -11.68 -1.23 -3.74
CA SER A 412 -10.64 -2.22 -3.47
C SER A 412 -9.93 -1.81 -2.19
N PRO A 413 -10.52 -2.10 -1.01
CA PRO A 413 -9.97 -1.67 0.27
C PRO A 413 -8.62 -2.34 0.56
N GLY A 414 -7.76 -1.62 1.27
CA GLY A 414 -6.58 -2.15 1.92
C GLY A 414 -6.93 -2.93 3.19
N ALA A 415 -5.93 -3.60 3.77
CA ALA A 415 -6.16 -4.46 4.93
C ALA A 415 -6.72 -3.70 6.14
N ARG A 416 -6.20 -2.49 6.41
CA ARG A 416 -6.68 -1.66 7.51
C ARG A 416 -8.13 -1.21 7.30
N ALA A 417 -8.49 -0.83 6.08
CA ALA A 417 -9.86 -0.46 5.76
C ALA A 417 -10.84 -1.63 5.93
N LEU A 418 -10.41 -2.87 5.60
CA LEU A 418 -11.19 -4.08 5.85
C LEU A 418 -11.38 -4.35 7.35
N GLU A 419 -10.34 -4.21 8.16
CA GLU A 419 -10.44 -4.36 9.62
C GLU A 419 -11.44 -3.36 10.22
N VAL A 420 -11.40 -2.09 9.81
CA VAL A 420 -12.36 -1.06 10.24
C VAL A 420 -13.78 -1.44 9.81
N ARG A 421 -13.98 -1.83 8.54
CA ARG A 421 -15.29 -2.25 8.02
C ARG A 421 -15.90 -3.40 8.81
N GLN A 422 -15.10 -4.38 9.23
CA GLN A 422 -15.59 -5.49 10.04
C GLN A 422 -16.08 -5.03 11.41
N ARG A 423 -15.41 -4.06 12.04
CA ARG A 423 -15.84 -3.50 13.34
C ARG A 423 -17.13 -2.69 13.25
N VAL A 424 -17.25 -1.84 12.23
CA VAL A 424 -18.39 -0.90 12.11
C VAL A 424 -19.57 -1.44 11.30
N GLY A 425 -19.43 -2.62 10.67
CA GLY A 425 -20.40 -3.14 9.70
C GLY A 425 -21.80 -3.36 10.26
N GLY A 426 -21.91 -3.82 11.52
CA GLY A 426 -23.21 -3.99 12.21
C GLY A 426 -23.95 -2.66 12.36
N PRO A 427 -23.38 -1.66 13.08
CA PRO A 427 -23.96 -0.33 13.19
C PRO A 427 -24.29 0.32 11.85
N VAL A 428 -23.40 0.22 10.86
CA VAL A 428 -23.61 0.77 9.51
C VAL A 428 -24.86 0.17 8.86
N ALA A 429 -25.01 -1.15 8.89
CA ALA A 429 -26.16 -1.83 8.27
C ALA A 429 -27.49 -1.45 8.92
N GLU A 430 -27.49 -1.26 10.25
CA GLU A 430 -28.68 -0.85 11.00
C GLU A 430 -29.13 0.57 10.63
N VAL A 431 -28.19 1.53 10.61
CA VAL A 431 -28.48 2.92 10.21
C VAL A 431 -28.95 2.98 8.75
N VAL A 432 -28.27 2.27 7.84
CA VAL A 432 -28.64 2.23 6.41
C VAL A 432 -30.08 1.74 6.23
N ARG A 433 -30.48 0.68 6.94
CA ARG A 433 -31.84 0.15 6.88
C ARG A 433 -32.85 1.19 7.36
N ALA A 434 -32.64 1.77 8.54
CA ALA A 434 -33.55 2.75 9.12
C ALA A 434 -33.73 3.97 8.21
N ILE A 435 -32.64 4.48 7.63
CA ILE A 435 -32.71 5.58 6.67
C ILE A 435 -33.47 5.18 5.40
N THR A 436 -33.23 3.97 4.88
CA THR A 436 -33.89 3.53 3.64
C THR A 436 -35.39 3.40 3.85
N GLU A 437 -35.83 2.88 5.00
CA GLU A 437 -37.25 2.82 5.38
C GLU A 437 -37.88 4.23 5.46
N MET A 438 -37.18 5.20 6.08
CA MET A 438 -37.64 6.59 6.14
C MET A 438 -37.73 7.30 4.78
N LEU A 439 -36.99 6.83 3.76
CA LEU A 439 -37.03 7.40 2.41
C LEU A 439 -38.12 6.74 1.53
N GLU A 440 -38.64 5.58 1.94
CA GLU A 440 -39.73 4.86 1.27
C GLU A 440 -41.12 5.29 1.78
N GLU A 441 -41.21 5.77 3.02
CA GLU A 441 -42.39 6.43 3.62
C GLU A 441 -42.63 7.85 3.07
#